data_AF-A0A7C5TM71-F1
#
_entry.id   AF-A0A7C5TM71-F1
#
_cell.length_a   1.000
_cell.length_b   1.000
_cell.length_c   1.000
_cell.angle_alpha   90.00
_cell.angle_beta   90.00
_cell.angle_gamma   90.00
#
_symmetry.space_group_name_H-M   'P 1'
#
loop_
_entity.id
_entity.type
_entity.pdbx_description
1 polymer ?
#
loop_
_entity_poly.entity_id
_entity_poly.type
_entity_poly.pdbx_seq_one_letter_code
_entity_poly.pdbx_strand_id
1 'polypeptide(L)'
;MSNSSNVRVLSWNVASAIGYSFVLTIVAFTVSVIVKAFYPPSIIGAAPLLDLFTSPAVGIVQLIVLGLMLAFTWPITAVRNELKNARSVVLFTTAGYLFFSLLPYAFPGAVREYPQAFFGLLVASNILNGALAGVLAYKLNV
;
A
#
# COMPACT_ATOMS: atom_id res chain seq x y z
N MET A 1 -30.93 1.44 7.20
CA MET A 1 -30.24 1.10 5.93
C MET A 1 -30.57 -0.34 5.56
N SER A 2 -30.79 -0.62 4.28
CA SER A 2 -31.03 -1.99 3.79
C SER A 2 -29.76 -2.83 3.93
N ASN A 3 -29.88 -4.14 4.17
CA ASN A 3 -28.73 -5.04 4.21
C ASN A 3 -27.90 -4.98 2.90
N SER A 4 -28.57 -4.73 1.77
CA SER A 4 -27.92 -4.56 0.47
C SER A 4 -27.05 -3.30 0.35
N SER A 5 -27.41 -2.20 1.02
CA SER A 5 -26.60 -0.97 0.98
C SER A 5 -25.30 -1.12 1.78
N ASN A 6 -25.35 -1.83 2.92
CA ASN A 6 -24.18 -2.08 3.76
C ASN A 6 -23.15 -2.97 3.06
N VAL A 7 -23.62 -4.06 2.42
CA VAL A 7 -22.76 -4.95 1.63
C VAL A 7 -22.10 -4.17 0.49
N ARG A 8 -22.84 -3.31 -0.21
CA ARG A 8 -22.31 -2.50 -1.31
C ARG A 8 -21.18 -1.57 -0.86
N VAL A 9 -21.34 -0.88 0.27
CA VAL A 9 -20.30 0.02 0.81
C VAL A 9 -19.06 -0.76 1.22
N LEU A 10 -19.22 -1.90 1.89
CA LEU A 10 -18.11 -2.76 2.25
C LEU A 10 -17.35 -3.26 1.02
N SER A 11 -18.05 -3.75 -0.01
CA SER A 11 -17.43 -4.22 -1.24
C SER A 11 -16.66 -3.10 -1.95
N TRP A 12 -17.19 -1.88 -1.99
CA TRP A 12 -16.48 -0.72 -2.55
C TRP A 12 -15.22 -0.36 -1.76
N ASN A 13 -15.29 -0.37 -0.43
CA ASN A 13 -14.13 -0.11 0.42
C ASN A 13 -13.03 -1.14 0.20
N VAL A 14 -13.38 -2.43 0.13
CA VAL A 14 -12.43 -3.52 -0.13
C VAL A 14 -11.82 -3.40 -1.52
N ALA A 15 -12.63 -3.23 -2.56
CA ALA A 15 -12.14 -3.13 -3.93
C ALA A 15 -11.22 -1.92 -4.13
N SER A 16 -11.60 -0.76 -3.59
CA SER A 16 -10.80 0.47 -3.66
C SER A 16 -9.49 0.35 -2.86
N ALA A 17 -9.52 -0.27 -1.69
CA ALA A 17 -8.32 -0.53 -0.89
C ALA A 17 -7.34 -1.48 -1.59
N ILE A 18 -7.83 -2.56 -2.21
CA ILE A 18 -7.00 -3.47 -3.01
C ILE A 18 -6.36 -2.71 -4.17
N GLY A 19 -7.15 -2.00 -4.96
CA GLY A 19 -6.65 -1.19 -6.08
C GLY A 19 -5.61 -0.17 -5.63
N TYR A 20 -5.86 0.54 -4.53
CA TYR A 20 -4.93 1.51 -3.99
C TYR A 20 -3.63 0.86 -3.48
N SER A 21 -3.69 -0.33 -2.87
CA SER A 21 -2.48 -1.07 -2.47
C SER A 21 -1.57 -1.37 -3.67
N PHE A 22 -2.15 -1.80 -4.80
CA PHE A 22 -1.38 -1.99 -6.04
C PHE A 22 -0.75 -0.68 -6.53
N VAL A 23 -1.48 0.44 -6.46
CA VAL A 23 -0.92 1.76 -6.79
C VAL A 23 0.27 2.09 -5.89
N LEU A 24 0.17 1.88 -4.56
CA LEU A 24 1.29 2.09 -3.64
C LEU A 24 2.52 1.25 -4.04
N THR A 25 2.29 -0.01 -4.45
CA THR A 25 3.37 -0.90 -4.91
C THR A 25 4.06 -0.38 -6.17
N ILE A 26 3.27 0.04 -7.17
CA ILE A 26 3.81 0.59 -8.42
C ILE A 26 4.59 1.88 -8.15
N VAL A 27 4.06 2.75 -7.29
CA VAL A 27 4.73 4.01 -6.93
C VAL A 27 6.03 3.72 -6.19
N ALA A 28 6.03 2.86 -5.17
CA ALA A 28 7.23 2.52 -4.40
C ALA A 28 8.33 1.90 -5.28
N PHE A 29 7.95 1.02 -6.22
CA PHE A 29 8.87 0.44 -7.19
C PHE A 29 9.43 1.50 -8.14
N THR A 30 8.58 2.37 -8.68
CA THR A 30 9.01 3.46 -9.58
C THR A 30 9.98 4.42 -8.88
N VAL A 31 9.67 4.80 -7.63
CA VAL A 31 10.55 5.62 -6.79
C VAL A 31 11.89 4.93 -6.58
N SER A 32 11.90 3.63 -6.29
CA SER A 32 13.13 2.86 -6.11
C SER A 32 14.01 2.86 -7.37
N VAL A 33 13.41 2.69 -8.56
CA VAL A 33 14.13 2.77 -9.85
C VAL A 33 14.70 4.17 -10.08
N ILE A 34 13.94 5.22 -9.79
CA ILE A 34 14.40 6.62 -9.90
C ILE A 34 15.57 6.86 -8.96
N VAL A 35 15.43 6.54 -7.68
CA VAL A 35 16.49 6.73 -6.68
C VAL A 35 17.74 5.96 -7.08
N LYS A 36 17.61 4.76 -7.66
CA LYS A 36 18.75 4.00 -8.16
C LYS A 36 19.50 4.66 -9.31
N ALA A 37 18.80 5.35 -10.19
CA ALA A 37 19.44 6.12 -11.25
C ALA A 37 20.31 7.27 -10.70
N PHE A 38 19.90 7.90 -9.59
CA PHE A 38 20.62 9.01 -8.97
C PHE A 38 21.61 8.58 -7.87
N TYR A 39 21.39 7.42 -7.24
CA TYR A 39 22.18 6.87 -6.14
C TYR A 39 22.49 5.38 -6.41
N PRO A 40 23.52 5.08 -7.21
CA PRO A 40 23.82 3.74 -7.73
C PRO A 40 24.10 2.61 -6.74
N PRO A 41 24.61 2.82 -5.49
CA PRO A 41 24.73 1.71 -4.54
C PRO A 41 23.38 1.26 -3.94
N SER A 42 22.25 1.66 -4.52
CA SER A 42 20.91 1.29 -4.04
C SER A 42 20.35 0.01 -4.65
N ILE A 43 19.54 -0.67 -3.84
CA ILE A 43 18.83 -1.91 -4.19
C ILE A 43 17.41 -1.55 -4.63
N ILE A 44 16.90 -2.26 -5.64
CA ILE A 44 15.52 -2.08 -6.09
C ILE A 44 14.59 -2.83 -5.14
N GLY A 45 13.62 -2.13 -4.59
CA GLY A 45 12.68 -2.66 -3.60
C GLY A 45 11.31 -1.97 -3.68
N ALA A 46 10.31 -2.66 -3.17
CA ALA A 46 8.95 -2.12 -3.00
C ALA A 46 8.49 -2.24 -1.55
N ALA A 47 9.43 -2.36 -0.60
CA ALA A 47 9.17 -2.52 0.82
C ALA A 47 9.87 -1.41 1.60
N PRO A 48 9.19 -0.26 1.84
CA PRO A 48 9.83 0.94 2.39
C PRO A 48 10.51 0.71 3.74
N LEU A 49 9.91 -0.10 4.62
CA LEU A 49 10.51 -0.41 5.92
C LEU A 49 11.78 -1.25 5.80
N LEU A 50 11.83 -2.19 4.85
CA LEU A 50 13.03 -2.98 4.59
C LEU A 50 14.12 -2.12 3.94
N ASP A 51 13.71 -1.29 2.99
CA ASP A 51 14.61 -0.42 2.22
C ASP A 51 15.29 0.63 3.11
N LEU A 52 14.73 1.01 4.27
CA LEU A 52 15.45 1.83 5.25
C LEU A 52 16.76 1.20 5.76
N PHE A 53 16.83 -0.12 5.82
CA PHE A 53 18.00 -0.85 6.34
C PHE A 53 18.93 -1.34 5.23
N THR A 54 18.38 -1.68 4.07
CA THR A 54 19.16 -2.21 2.93
C THR A 54 19.65 -1.10 2.00
N SER A 55 18.86 -0.03 1.82
CA SER A 55 19.19 1.12 0.98
C SER A 55 18.54 2.41 1.52
N PRO A 56 19.12 3.03 2.56
CA PRO A 56 18.46 4.09 3.33
C PRO A 56 17.87 5.23 2.48
N ALA A 57 18.57 5.63 1.41
CA ALA A 57 18.08 6.65 0.48
C ALA A 57 16.74 6.25 -0.19
N VAL A 58 16.61 4.99 -0.63
CA VAL A 58 15.37 4.47 -1.23
C VAL A 58 14.25 4.45 -0.20
N GLY A 59 14.50 3.88 0.98
CA GLY A 59 13.49 3.77 2.03
C GLY A 59 12.97 5.14 2.50
N ILE A 60 13.87 6.11 2.70
CA ILE A 60 13.49 7.48 3.09
C ILE A 60 12.62 8.13 2.01
N VAL A 61 13.04 8.08 0.74
CA VAL A 61 12.29 8.73 -0.35
C VAL A 61 10.94 8.05 -0.54
N GLN A 62 10.87 6.71 -0.48
CA GLN A 62 9.59 5.99 -0.53
C GLN A 62 8.66 6.41 0.62
N LEU A 63 9.15 6.50 1.86
CA LEU A 63 8.34 6.95 2.99
C LEU A 63 7.85 8.39 2.83
N ILE A 64 8.69 9.30 2.32
CA ILE A 64 8.28 10.67 2.01
C ILE A 64 7.17 10.68 0.97
N VAL A 65 7.34 9.94 -0.13
CA VAL A 65 6.33 9.86 -1.20
C VAL A 65 5.01 9.27 -0.69
N LEU A 66 5.07 8.19 0.10
CA LEU A 66 3.87 7.61 0.72
C LEU A 66 3.19 8.59 1.69
N GLY A 67 3.98 9.30 2.49
CA GLY A 67 3.49 10.34 3.40
C GLY A 67 2.81 11.49 2.65
N LEU A 68 3.38 11.93 1.53
CA LEU A 68 2.79 12.94 0.65
C LEU A 68 1.48 12.43 0.04
N MET A 69 1.45 11.21 -0.51
CA MET A 69 0.23 10.60 -1.04
C MET A 69 -0.90 10.56 0.00
N LEU A 70 -0.57 10.18 1.25
CA LEU A 70 -1.51 10.22 2.36
C LEU A 70 -1.95 11.66 2.66
N ALA A 71 -1.02 12.62 2.74
CA ALA A 71 -1.31 14.02 3.03
C ALA A 71 -2.23 14.66 1.98
N PHE A 72 -2.09 14.30 0.70
CA PHE A 72 -2.96 14.75 -0.39
C PHE A 72 -4.43 14.34 -0.21
N THR A 73 -4.71 13.33 0.61
CA THR A 73 -6.10 12.91 0.91
C THR A 73 -6.74 13.67 2.06
N TRP A 74 -5.97 14.43 2.83
CA TRP A 74 -6.45 15.19 3.98
C TRP A 74 -7.44 16.33 3.65
N PRO A 75 -7.25 17.15 2.59
CA PRO A 75 -8.18 18.24 2.27
C PRO A 75 -9.55 17.76 1.78
N ILE A 76 -9.68 16.47 1.41
CA ILE A 76 -10.93 15.89 0.88
C ILE A 76 -12.11 16.07 1.83
N THR A 77 -11.89 15.98 3.15
CA THR A 77 -12.95 16.11 4.14
C THR A 77 -13.42 17.54 4.36
N ALA A 78 -12.62 18.54 4.00
CA ALA A 78 -13.05 19.94 4.04
C ALA A 78 -14.06 20.27 2.93
N VAL A 79 -14.08 19.46 1.86
CA VAL A 79 -14.93 19.69 0.68
C VAL A 79 -16.20 18.85 0.74
N ARG A 80 -16.12 17.57 1.15
CA ARG A 80 -17.29 16.69 1.32
C ARG A 80 -17.11 15.69 2.46
N ASN A 81 -18.00 15.77 3.45
CA ASN A 81 -18.06 14.78 4.56
C ASN A 81 -18.34 13.35 4.07
N GLU A 82 -19.00 13.19 2.93
CA GLU A 82 -19.28 11.90 2.29
C GLU A 82 -18.00 11.13 1.90
N LEU A 83 -16.86 11.82 1.76
CA LEU A 83 -15.58 11.23 1.37
C LEU A 83 -14.69 10.84 2.56
N LYS A 84 -15.19 10.98 3.80
CA LYS A 84 -14.47 10.52 5.01
C LYS A 84 -14.04 9.05 4.91
N ASN A 85 -14.91 8.22 4.32
CA ASN A 85 -14.64 6.80 4.15
C ASN A 85 -13.43 6.54 3.22
N ALA A 86 -13.27 7.34 2.15
CA ALA A 86 -12.13 7.25 1.24
C ALA A 86 -10.80 7.59 1.95
N ARG A 87 -10.82 8.58 2.85
CA ARG A 87 -9.63 8.94 3.64
C ARG A 87 -9.17 7.80 4.54
N SER A 88 -10.11 7.11 5.21
CA SER A 88 -9.71 5.98 6.05
C SER A 88 -9.28 4.76 5.25
N VAL A 89 -9.88 4.52 4.07
CA VAL A 89 -9.36 3.50 3.14
C VAL A 89 -7.90 3.79 2.82
N VAL A 90 -7.57 5.03 2.46
CA VAL A 90 -6.18 5.42 2.15
C VAL A 90 -5.28 5.27 3.38
N LEU A 91 -5.71 5.76 4.55
CA LEU A 91 -4.93 5.66 5.78
C LEU A 91 -4.63 4.21 6.16
N PHE A 92 -5.65 3.35 6.23
CA PHE A 92 -5.45 1.95 6.62
C PHE A 92 -4.67 1.17 5.57
N THR A 93 -4.87 1.45 4.28
CA THR A 93 -4.13 0.78 3.21
C THR A 93 -2.67 1.21 3.22
N THR A 94 -2.35 2.49 3.40
CA THR A 94 -0.97 2.97 3.51
C THR A 94 -0.28 2.43 4.75
N ALA A 95 -0.95 2.44 5.90
CA ALA A 95 -0.40 1.88 7.14
C ALA A 95 -0.14 0.38 7.02
N GLY A 96 -1.12 -0.39 6.52
CA GLY A 96 -0.97 -1.83 6.31
C GLY A 96 0.07 -2.16 5.24
N TYR A 97 0.19 -1.33 4.20
CA TYR A 97 1.17 -1.52 3.11
C TYR A 97 2.60 -1.54 3.64
N LEU A 98 2.94 -0.71 4.65
CA LEU A 98 4.26 -0.71 5.28
C LEU A 98 4.65 -2.09 5.83
N PHE A 99 3.68 -2.86 6.31
CA PHE A 99 3.90 -4.21 6.84
C PHE A 99 3.73 -5.30 5.78
N PHE A 100 2.64 -5.28 5.02
CA PHE A 100 2.33 -6.31 4.03
C PHE A 100 3.33 -6.33 2.87
N SER A 101 3.93 -5.19 2.50
CA SER A 101 4.98 -5.13 1.48
C SER A 101 6.23 -5.95 1.83
N LEU A 102 6.42 -6.32 3.09
CA LEU A 102 7.52 -7.19 3.54
C LEU A 102 7.31 -8.66 3.17
N LEU A 103 6.08 -9.07 2.84
CA LEU A 103 5.70 -10.47 2.67
C LEU A 103 6.50 -11.21 1.57
N PRO A 104 6.79 -10.63 0.39
CA PRO A 104 7.67 -11.26 -0.59
C PRO A 104 9.08 -11.52 -0.05
N TYR A 105 9.56 -10.67 0.86
CA TYR A 105 10.91 -10.75 1.41
C TYR A 105 11.03 -11.70 2.61
N ALA A 106 9.90 -12.15 3.17
CA ALA A 106 9.88 -13.14 4.26
C ALA A 106 10.28 -14.55 3.78
N PHE A 107 10.27 -14.80 2.46
CA PHE A 107 10.58 -16.11 1.87
C PHE A 107 11.74 -16.02 0.86
N PRO A 108 12.95 -15.60 1.29
CA PRO A 108 14.06 -15.32 0.38
C PRO A 108 14.52 -16.54 -0.43
N GLY A 109 14.45 -17.75 0.16
CA GLY A 109 14.78 -18.99 -0.55
C GLY A 109 13.82 -19.27 -1.72
N ALA A 110 12.52 -19.22 -1.46
CA ALA A 110 11.49 -19.43 -2.48
C ALA A 110 11.56 -18.39 -3.60
N VAL A 111 11.82 -17.13 -3.25
CA VAL A 111 11.95 -16.03 -4.23
C VAL A 111 13.21 -16.18 -5.10
N ARG A 112 14.32 -16.66 -4.52
CA ARG A 112 15.57 -16.84 -5.25
C ARG A 112 15.49 -18.00 -6.26
N GLU A 113 14.79 -19.07 -5.89
CA GLU A 113 14.62 -20.25 -6.74
C GLU A 113 13.51 -20.05 -7.79
N TYR A 114 12.43 -19.35 -7.43
CA TYR A 114 11.25 -19.17 -8.27
C TYR A 114 10.84 -17.70 -8.33
N PRO A 115 11.26 -16.95 -9.37
CA PRO A 115 10.86 -15.55 -9.53
C PRO A 115 9.33 -15.34 -9.61
N GLN A 116 8.58 -16.34 -10.06
CA GLN A 116 7.11 -16.30 -10.07
C GLN A 116 6.52 -16.25 -8.65
N ALA A 117 7.19 -16.86 -7.68
CA ALA A 117 6.77 -16.82 -6.27
C ALA A 117 6.83 -15.38 -5.73
N PHE A 118 7.82 -14.59 -6.16
CA PHE A 118 7.91 -13.17 -5.79
C PHE A 118 6.66 -12.39 -6.25
N PHE A 119 6.29 -12.52 -7.52
CA PHE A 119 5.11 -11.84 -8.06
C PHE A 119 3.82 -12.34 -7.41
N GLY A 120 3.70 -13.65 -7.16
CA GLY A 120 2.55 -14.23 -6.45
C GLY A 120 2.40 -13.69 -5.02
N LEU A 121 3.51 -13.61 -4.27
CA LEU A 121 3.54 -13.05 -2.92
C LEU A 121 3.24 -11.55 -2.92
N LEU A 122 3.69 -10.81 -3.94
CA LEU A 122 3.41 -9.38 -4.10
C LEU A 122 1.93 -9.14 -4.44
N VAL A 123 1.32 -9.97 -5.28
CA VAL A 123 -0.14 -9.92 -5.53
C VAL A 123 -0.90 -10.25 -4.26
N ALA A 124 -0.51 -11.32 -3.56
CA ALA A 124 -1.15 -11.75 -2.32
C ALA A 124 -1.05 -10.66 -1.23
N SER A 125 0.12 -10.03 -1.05
CA SER A 125 0.28 -8.96 -0.07
C SER A 125 -0.63 -7.77 -0.33
N ASN A 126 -0.82 -7.40 -1.61
CA ASN A 126 -1.70 -6.30 -1.98
C ASN A 126 -3.19 -6.63 -1.77
N ILE A 127 -3.60 -7.84 -2.11
CA ILE A 127 -4.98 -8.31 -1.88
C ILE A 127 -5.26 -8.38 -0.38
N LEU A 128 -4.36 -8.95 0.42
CA LEU A 128 -4.52 -9.07 1.86
C LEU A 128 -4.55 -7.69 2.55
N ASN A 129 -3.61 -6.81 2.20
CA ASN A 129 -3.57 -5.44 2.72
C ASN A 129 -4.87 -4.70 2.40
N GLY A 130 -5.28 -4.70 1.12
CA GLY A 130 -6.49 -4.03 0.69
C GLY A 130 -7.76 -4.60 1.32
N ALA A 131 -7.89 -5.92 1.40
CA ALA A 131 -9.05 -6.55 2.04
C ALA A 131 -9.18 -6.15 3.52
N LEU A 132 -8.09 -6.24 4.27
CA LEU A 132 -8.09 -5.85 5.69
C LEU A 132 -8.34 -4.36 5.87
N ALA A 133 -7.66 -3.51 5.10
CA ALA A 133 -7.83 -2.06 5.16
C ALA A 133 -9.26 -1.63 4.82
N GLY A 134 -9.88 -2.24 3.80
CA GLY A 134 -11.27 -1.96 3.41
C GLY A 134 -12.28 -2.34 4.49
N VAL A 135 -12.09 -3.49 5.14
CA VAL A 135 -12.92 -3.93 6.28
C VAL A 135 -12.75 -2.98 7.48
N LEU A 136 -11.52 -2.59 7.80
CA LEU A 136 -11.24 -1.65 8.89
C LEU A 136 -11.84 -0.27 8.61
N ALA A 137 -11.68 0.25 7.39
CA ALA A 137 -12.27 1.52 6.98
C ALA A 137 -13.80 1.53 7.10
N TYR A 138 -14.44 0.41 6.75
CA TYR A 138 -15.89 0.24 6.93
C TYR A 138 -16.28 0.23 8.41
N LYS A 139 -15.62 -0.60 9.23
CA LYS A 139 -15.99 -0.75 10.65
C LYS A 139 -15.75 0.49 11.52
N LEU A 140 -14.82 1.36 11.14
CA LEU A 140 -14.39 2.51 11.95
C LEU A 140 -15.00 3.85 11.50
N ASN A 141 -15.74 3.88 10.38
CA ASN A 141 -16.42 5.09 9.90
C ASN A 141 -17.93 4.94 9.68
N VAL A 142 -18.47 3.73 9.80
CA VAL A 142 -19.92 3.45 9.83
C VAL A 142 -20.37 3.42 11.28
#